data_AF-A0A3P6SWD7-F1
#
_entry.id   AF-A0A3P6SWD7-F1
#
_cell.length_a   1.000
_cell.length_b   1.000
_cell.length_c   1.000
_cell.angle_alpha   90.00
_cell.angle_beta   90.00
_cell.angle_gamma   90.00
#
_symmetry.space_group_name_H-M   'P 1'
#
loop_
_entity.id
_entity.type
_entity.pdbx_description
1 polymer ?
#
loop_
_entity_poly.entity_id
_entity_poly.type
_entity_poly.pdbx_seq_one_letter_code
_entity_poly.pdbx_strand_id
1 'polypeptide(L)'
;MTTFAFRYKPTNIAHILEPFTNFYHEVFTSNFNVAKNQKFLNHLETCLSHGRYKDYLSVVIATAEKALKKESTKKDVRWASVIVRGRRIRDGLDRNAAPFTMSRGAVLEAAQEGHWLLIDEINLAPPESLDAIVHVISKNTHPNFRLFACMNPATDAGKRRLPSGVRTRYPLVIDV
;
A
#
# COMPACT_ATOMS: atom_id res chain seq x y z
N MET A 1 -13.14 10.42 -1.48
CA MET A 1 -12.35 10.80 -2.67
C MET A 1 -11.06 9.96 -2.78
N THR A 2 -11.12 8.66 -3.16
CA THR A 2 -9.93 7.91 -3.67
C THR A 2 -10.24 6.51 -4.25
N THR A 3 -11.46 6.00 -4.10
CA THR A 3 -11.80 4.56 -4.18
C THR A 3 -11.37 3.83 -5.45
N PHE A 4 -11.30 4.51 -6.61
CA PHE A 4 -10.99 3.88 -7.90
C PHE A 4 -9.50 3.63 -8.13
N ALA A 5 -8.64 4.59 -7.75
CA ALA A 5 -7.19 4.46 -7.90
C ALA A 5 -6.56 3.74 -6.71
N PHE A 6 -7.07 4.02 -5.50
CA PHE A 6 -6.58 3.41 -4.29
C PHE A 6 -7.70 3.13 -3.30
N ARG A 7 -7.66 1.96 -2.69
CA ARG A 7 -8.63 1.56 -1.66
C ARG A 7 -7.95 1.54 -0.31
N TYR A 8 -8.50 2.26 0.65
CA TYR A 8 -8.15 2.05 2.06
C TYR A 8 -8.89 0.82 2.56
N LYS A 9 -8.16 -0.22 2.96
CA LYS A 9 -8.73 -1.41 3.60
C LYS A 9 -8.34 -1.43 5.08
N PRO A 10 -9.27 -1.74 6.00
CA PRO A 10 -8.90 -2.06 7.37
C PRO A 10 -7.95 -3.25 7.32
N THR A 11 -6.78 -3.11 7.94
CA THR A 11 -5.69 -4.08 7.81
C THR A 11 -5.22 -4.51 9.19
N ASN A 12 -4.87 -5.78 9.34
CA ASN A 12 -4.30 -6.26 10.59
C ASN A 12 -2.94 -5.56 10.84
N ILE A 13 -2.69 -5.14 12.08
CA ILE A 13 -1.41 -4.55 12.52
C ILE A 13 -0.24 -5.47 12.12
N ALA A 14 -0.43 -6.79 12.16
CA ALA A 14 0.56 -7.77 11.69
C ALA A 14 1.01 -7.52 10.24
N HIS A 15 0.08 -7.28 9.31
CA HIS A 15 0.39 -7.03 7.90
C HIS A 15 1.01 -5.64 7.68
N ILE A 16 0.70 -4.66 8.53
CA ILE A 16 1.39 -3.36 8.51
C ILE A 16 2.83 -3.50 9.00
N LEU A 17 3.06 -4.35 10.01
CA LEU A 17 4.37 -4.59 10.58
C LEU A 17 5.26 -5.47 9.71
N GLU A 18 4.71 -6.40 8.92
CA GLU A 18 5.47 -7.32 8.07
C GLU A 18 6.61 -6.66 7.26
N PRO A 19 6.38 -5.62 6.43
CA PRO A 19 7.47 -4.97 5.69
C PRO A 19 8.48 -4.24 6.59
N PHE A 20 8.07 -3.83 7.79
CA PHE A 20 8.98 -3.28 8.78
C PHE A 20 9.82 -4.38 9.46
N THR A 21 9.21 -5.52 9.78
CA THR A 21 9.86 -6.70 10.37
C THR A 21 10.88 -7.31 9.41
N ASN A 22 10.54 -7.46 8.13
CA ASN A 22 11.47 -7.95 7.11
C ASN A 22 12.68 -7.03 6.97
N PHE A 23 12.45 -5.72 6.94
CA PHE A 23 13.54 -4.73 6.94
C PHE A 23 14.41 -4.81 8.20
N TYR A 24 13.80 -4.91 9.39
CA TYR A 24 14.56 -5.09 10.62
C TYR A 24 15.40 -6.37 10.60
N HIS A 25 14.84 -7.49 10.13
CA HIS A 25 15.53 -8.77 10.05
C HIS A 25 16.74 -8.70 9.11
N GLU A 26 16.61 -8.05 7.95
CA GLU A 26 17.72 -7.82 7.02
C GLU A 26 18.85 -7.00 7.67
N VAL A 27 18.51 -5.92 8.36
CA VAL A 27 19.48 -5.08 9.07
C VAL A 27 20.12 -5.85 10.24
N PHE A 28 19.35 -6.66 10.97
CA PHE A 28 19.86 -7.46 12.08
C PHE A 28 20.84 -8.53 11.60
N THR A 29 20.48 -9.30 10.59
CA THR A 29 21.33 -10.39 10.04
C THR A 29 22.61 -9.87 9.37
N SER A 30 22.60 -8.64 8.86
CA SER A 30 23.80 -7.96 8.35
C SER A 30 24.81 -7.58 9.44
N ASN A 31 24.36 -7.43 10.69
CA ASN A 31 25.15 -6.87 11.79
C ASN A 31 25.39 -7.85 12.94
N PHE A 32 24.57 -8.90 13.06
CA PHE A 32 24.60 -9.85 14.16
C PHE A 32 24.50 -11.29 13.64
N ASN A 33 25.14 -12.21 14.36
CA ASN A 33 25.06 -13.63 14.03
C ASN A 33 23.70 -14.21 14.44
N VAL A 34 22.97 -14.77 13.47
CA VAL A 34 21.62 -15.32 13.66
C VAL A 34 21.61 -16.49 14.64
N ALA A 35 22.50 -17.47 14.45
CA ALA A 35 22.55 -18.69 15.27
C ALA A 35 22.77 -18.38 16.76
N LYS A 36 23.63 -17.39 17.08
CA LYS A 36 23.86 -16.97 18.47
C LYS A 36 22.67 -16.23 19.09
N ASN A 37 21.84 -15.60 18.26
CA ASN A 37 20.71 -14.78 18.70
C ASN A 37 19.35 -15.45 18.47
N GLN A 38 19.32 -16.76 18.23
CA GLN A 38 18.08 -17.47 17.90
C GLN A 38 16.99 -17.31 18.98
N LYS A 39 17.35 -17.40 20.27
CA LYS A 39 16.40 -17.19 21.37
C LYS A 39 15.76 -15.80 21.34
N PHE A 40 16.54 -14.78 20.97
CA PHE A 40 16.06 -13.42 20.84
C PHE A 40 15.09 -13.27 19.66
N LEU A 41 15.43 -13.86 18.50
CA LEU A 41 14.55 -13.85 17.32
C LEU A 41 13.23 -14.60 17.58
N ASN A 42 13.29 -15.75 18.24
CA ASN A 42 12.09 -16.50 18.65
C ASN A 42 11.21 -15.67 19.60
N HIS A 43 11.81 -14.88 20.50
CA HIS A 43 11.05 -13.97 21.37
C HIS A 43 10.33 -12.88 20.57
N LEU A 44 10.98 -12.29 19.56
CA LEU A 44 10.35 -11.31 18.68
C LEU A 44 9.18 -11.92 17.89
N GLU A 45 9.35 -13.12 17.34
CA GLU A 45 8.28 -13.87 16.66
C GLU A 45 7.11 -14.15 17.59
N THR A 46 7.38 -14.54 18.84
CA THR A 46 6.36 -14.78 19.87
C THR A 46 5.58 -13.50 20.15
N CYS A 47 6.26 -12.35 20.26
CA CYS A 47 5.59 -11.06 20.45
C CYS A 47 4.68 -10.71 19.28
N LEU A 48 5.09 -10.99 18.04
CA LEU A 48 4.27 -10.76 16.85
C LEU A 48 3.05 -11.69 16.80
N SER A 49 3.22 -12.99 17.04
CA SER A 49 2.14 -13.98 16.96
C SER A 49 1.06 -13.80 18.04
N HIS A 50 1.45 -13.33 19.22
CA HIS A 50 0.53 -13.05 20.33
C HIS A 50 -0.05 -11.63 20.30
N GLY A 51 0.20 -10.86 19.24
CA GLY A 51 -0.31 -9.48 19.12
C GLY A 51 0.32 -8.47 20.08
N ARG A 52 1.46 -8.81 20.71
CA ARG A 52 2.24 -7.94 21.60
C ARG A 52 3.12 -6.96 20.80
N TYR A 53 2.48 -6.21 19.91
CA TYR A 53 3.16 -5.34 18.94
C TYR A 53 3.96 -4.20 19.60
N LYS A 54 3.47 -3.65 20.72
CA LYS A 54 4.18 -2.58 21.47
C LYS A 54 5.47 -3.10 22.09
N ASP A 55 5.46 -4.31 22.62
CA ASP A 55 6.64 -4.96 23.20
C ASP A 55 7.66 -5.26 22.11
N TYR A 56 7.21 -5.85 21.00
CA TYR A 56 8.04 -6.07 19.81
C TYR A 56 8.74 -4.78 19.36
N LEU A 57 7.99 -3.69 19.15
CA LEU A 57 8.54 -2.40 18.74
C LEU A 57 9.53 -1.84 19.75
N SER A 58 9.25 -1.97 21.05
CA SER A 58 10.13 -1.50 22.12
C SER A 58 11.47 -2.24 22.11
N VAL A 59 11.45 -3.56 21.95
CA VAL A 59 12.66 -4.38 21.86
C VAL A 59 13.46 -4.05 20.60
N VAL A 60 12.81 -3.92 19.45
CA VAL A 60 13.44 -3.57 18.17
C VAL A 60 14.12 -2.20 18.22
N ILE A 61 13.41 -1.17 18.73
CA ILE A 61 13.95 0.20 18.85
C ILE A 61 15.14 0.22 19.81
N ALA A 62 15.02 -0.42 20.98
CA ALA A 62 16.12 -0.48 21.95
C ALA A 62 17.36 -1.19 21.38
N THR A 63 17.15 -2.22 20.56
CA THR A 63 18.23 -2.95 19.87
C THR A 63 18.94 -2.04 18.87
N ALA A 64 18.19 -1.32 18.05
CA ALA A 64 18.72 -0.36 17.09
C ALA A 64 19.48 0.80 17.76
N GLU A 65 18.96 1.33 18.86
CA GLU A 65 19.65 2.37 19.65
C GLU A 65 20.97 1.88 20.22
N LYS A 66 21.00 0.65 20.77
CA LYS A 66 22.24 0.03 21.26
C LYS A 66 23.24 -0.22 20.12
N ALA A 67 22.76 -0.65 18.96
CA ALA A 67 23.59 -0.88 17.77
C ALA A 67 24.26 0.43 17.28
N LEU A 68 23.54 1.57 17.32
CA LEU A 68 24.11 2.88 16.97
C LEU A 68 25.06 3.45 18.02
N LYS A 69 24.80 3.18 19.31
CA LYS A 69 25.66 3.62 20.42
C LYS A 69 26.99 2.86 20.47
N LYS A 70 27.05 1.63 19.95
CA LYS A 70 28.28 0.85 19.91
C LYS A 70 29.34 1.55 19.06
N GLU A 71 30.53 1.74 19.61
CA GLU A 71 31.68 2.27 18.88
C GLU A 71 32.16 1.22 17.88
N SER A 72 31.97 1.50 16.60
CA SER A 72 32.35 0.63 15.49
C SER A 72 32.77 1.48 14.31
N THR A 73 33.81 1.05 13.61
CA THR A 73 34.36 1.69 12.41
C THR A 73 33.41 1.67 11.22
N LYS A 74 32.37 0.83 11.23
CA LYS A 74 31.37 0.71 10.16
C LYS A 74 29.96 0.61 10.73
N LYS A 75 29.36 1.76 11.05
CA LYS A 75 27.98 1.84 11.52
C LYS A 75 27.01 1.70 10.35
N ASP A 76 26.08 0.76 10.44
CA ASP A 76 25.00 0.64 9.47
C ASP A 76 23.97 1.75 9.70
N VAL A 77 23.83 2.65 8.72
CA VAL A 77 22.91 3.80 8.78
C VAL A 77 21.45 3.35 8.82
N ARG A 78 21.14 2.13 8.35
CA ARG A 78 19.78 1.57 8.34
C ARG A 78 19.19 1.44 9.75
N TRP A 79 20.02 1.35 10.80
CA TRP A 79 19.55 1.37 12.19
C TRP A 79 18.81 2.66 12.56
N ALA A 80 19.21 3.81 12.02
CA ALA A 80 18.48 5.07 12.22
C ALA A 80 17.07 5.00 11.61
N SER A 81 16.95 4.40 10.42
CA SER A 81 15.65 4.16 9.77
C SER A 81 14.76 3.22 10.58
N VAL A 82 15.33 2.18 11.21
CA VAL A 82 14.60 1.28 12.12
C VAL A 82 14.01 2.07 13.28
N ILE A 83 14.78 2.95 13.93
CA ILE A 83 14.32 3.75 15.07
C ILE A 83 13.19 4.68 14.65
N VAL A 84 13.37 5.45 13.57
CA VAL A 84 12.38 6.42 13.10
C VAL A 84 11.08 5.73 12.71
N ARG A 85 11.16 4.65 11.91
CA ARG A 85 9.97 3.88 11.48
C ARG A 85 9.29 3.20 12.66
N GLY A 86 10.05 2.57 13.55
CA GLY A 86 9.53 1.88 14.73
C GLY A 86 8.79 2.82 15.67
N ARG A 87 9.36 4.00 15.97
CA ARG A 87 8.71 5.03 16.80
C ARG A 87 7.41 5.52 16.17
N ARG A 88 7.42 5.83 14.87
CA ARG A 88 6.22 6.26 14.14
C ARG A 88 5.08 5.24 14.22
N ILE A 89 5.39 3.95 14.08
CA ILE A 89 4.40 2.88 14.18
C ILE A 89 3.88 2.77 15.62
N ARG A 90 4.77 2.81 16.62
CA ARG A 90 4.40 2.77 18.04
C ARG A 90 3.48 3.93 18.42
N ASP A 91 3.81 5.14 18.00
CA ASP A 91 3.00 6.34 18.27
C ASP A 91 1.63 6.27 17.56
N GLY A 92 1.54 5.53 16.45
CA GLY A 92 0.25 5.20 15.81
C GLY A 92 -0.58 4.24 16.66
N LEU A 93 0.04 3.20 17.21
CA LEU A 93 -0.61 2.25 18.11
C LEU A 93 -1.04 2.87 19.45
N ASP A 94 -0.25 3.80 19.99
CA ASP A 94 -0.56 4.49 21.25
C ASP A 94 -1.75 5.43 21.11
N ARG A 95 -1.91 6.05 19.93
CA ARG A 95 -3.08 6.86 19.60
C ARG A 95 -4.31 6.03 19.20
N ASN A 96 -4.22 4.71 19.30
CA ASN A 96 -5.24 3.76 18.86
C ASN A 96 -5.73 4.06 17.42
N ALA A 97 -4.81 4.55 16.57
CA ALA A 97 -5.14 4.92 15.20
C ALA A 97 -5.49 3.64 14.45
N ALA A 98 -6.68 3.61 13.86
CA ALA A 98 -7.12 2.45 13.11
C ALA A 98 -6.13 2.16 11.96
N PRO A 99 -5.58 0.94 11.87
CA PRO A 99 -4.63 0.56 10.85
C PRO A 99 -5.32 0.50 9.48
N PHE A 100 -5.05 1.49 8.63
CA PHE A 100 -5.46 1.49 7.23
C PHE A 100 -4.23 1.35 6.33
N THR A 101 -4.30 0.43 5.38
CA THR A 101 -3.33 0.36 4.29
C THR A 101 -3.95 0.90 3.00
N MET A 102 -3.15 1.63 2.24
CA MET A 102 -3.50 2.04 0.89
C MET A 102 -3.21 0.87 -0.04
N SER A 103 -4.26 0.22 -0.55
CA SER A 103 -4.17 -0.85 -1.54
C SER A 103 -4.39 -0.29 -2.95
N ARG A 104 -3.84 -0.98 -3.97
CA ARG A 104 -4.18 -0.66 -5.37
C ARG A 104 -5.68 -0.78 -5.57
N GLY A 105 -6.27 0.21 -6.25
CA GLY A 105 -7.67 0.16 -6.67
C GLY A 105 -7.82 -0.75 -7.88
N ALA A 106 -9.05 -1.24 -8.12
CA ALA A 106 -9.35 -2.22 -9.16
C ALA A 106 -8.91 -1.75 -10.57
N VAL A 107 -9.00 -0.45 -10.84
CA VAL A 107 -8.58 0.14 -12.13
C VAL A 107 -7.06 0.02 -12.32
N LEU A 108 -6.30 0.31 -11.26
CA LEU A 108 -4.83 0.27 -11.30
C LEU A 108 -4.32 -1.16 -11.40
N GLU A 109 -4.93 -2.09 -10.67
CA GLU A 109 -4.63 -3.51 -10.73
C GLU A 109 -4.89 -4.08 -12.12
N ALA A 110 -6.09 -3.85 -12.68
CA ALA A 110 -6.43 -4.30 -14.03
C ALA A 110 -5.49 -3.72 -15.10
N ALA A 111 -5.18 -2.43 -15.01
CA ALA A 111 -4.28 -1.74 -15.93
C ALA A 111 -2.86 -2.31 -15.93
N GLN A 112 -2.36 -2.79 -14.78
CA GLN A 112 -0.99 -3.30 -14.63
C GLN A 112 -0.88 -4.80 -14.93
N GLU A 113 -1.92 -5.57 -14.64
CA GLU A 113 -1.93 -7.03 -14.83
C GLU A 113 -2.53 -7.44 -16.19
N GLY A 114 -3.12 -6.50 -16.94
CA GLY A 114 -3.69 -6.77 -18.26
C GLY A 114 -5.09 -7.36 -18.23
N HIS A 115 -5.80 -7.21 -17.12
CA HIS A 115 -7.19 -7.66 -16.99
C HIS A 115 -8.12 -6.81 -17.85
N TRP A 116 -9.31 -7.34 -18.11
CA TRP A 116 -10.37 -6.57 -18.74
C TRP A 116 -11.16 -5.85 -17.66
N LEU A 117 -11.41 -4.55 -17.87
CA LEU A 117 -12.16 -3.71 -16.94
C LEU A 117 -13.45 -3.26 -17.61
N LEU A 118 -14.59 -3.62 -17.02
CA LEU A 118 -15.91 -3.13 -17.40
C LEU A 118 -16.35 -2.07 -16.39
N ILE A 119 -16.66 -0.86 -16.86
CA ILE A 119 -17.23 0.21 -16.06
C ILE A 119 -18.67 0.42 -16.50
N ASP A 120 -19.59 -0.04 -15.68
CA ASP A 120 -21.02 0.22 -15.90
C ASP A 120 -21.39 1.62 -15.40
N GLU A 121 -22.40 2.23 -16.03
CA GLU A 121 -22.94 3.56 -15.69
C GLU A 121 -21.88 4.67 -15.52
N ILE A 122 -20.87 4.71 -16.39
CA ILE A 122 -19.73 5.64 -16.26
C ILE A 122 -20.14 7.12 -16.18
N ASN A 123 -21.31 7.46 -16.71
CA ASN A 123 -21.90 8.80 -16.66
C ASN A 123 -22.35 9.25 -15.26
N LEU A 124 -22.49 8.33 -14.29
CA LEU A 124 -22.80 8.65 -12.89
C LEU A 124 -21.56 8.86 -12.03
N ALA A 125 -20.36 8.54 -12.56
CA ALA A 125 -19.13 8.74 -11.83
C ALA A 125 -18.83 10.25 -11.66
N PRO A 126 -18.35 10.68 -10.48
CA PRO A 126 -17.85 12.04 -10.28
C PRO A 126 -16.70 12.37 -11.26
N PRO A 127 -16.58 13.61 -11.76
CA PRO A 127 -15.52 14.02 -12.69
C PRO A 127 -14.11 13.64 -12.20
N GLU A 128 -13.85 13.76 -10.90
CA GLU A 128 -12.56 13.44 -10.29
C GLU A 128 -12.21 11.95 -10.38
N SER A 129 -13.24 11.08 -10.40
CA SER A 129 -13.05 9.63 -10.57
C SER A 129 -12.72 9.29 -12.02
N LEU A 130 -13.34 9.99 -12.98
CA LEU A 130 -13.03 9.86 -14.41
C LEU A 130 -11.61 10.32 -14.71
N ASP A 131 -11.20 11.46 -14.16
CA ASP A 131 -9.84 11.97 -14.30
C ASP A 131 -8.81 11.00 -13.71
N ALA A 132 -9.11 10.39 -12.56
CA ALA A 132 -8.25 9.36 -11.97
C ALA A 132 -8.12 8.12 -12.85
N ILE A 133 -9.21 7.67 -13.48
CA ILE A 133 -9.20 6.54 -14.43
C ILE A 133 -8.34 6.91 -15.65
N VAL A 134 -8.57 8.08 -16.25
CA VAL A 134 -7.78 8.56 -17.40
C VAL A 134 -6.29 8.65 -17.05
N HIS A 135 -5.95 9.15 -15.87
CA HIS A 135 -4.58 9.27 -15.39
C HIS A 135 -3.89 7.92 -15.15
N VAL A 136 -4.63 6.90 -14.71
CA VAL A 136 -4.08 5.55 -14.54
C VAL A 136 -3.80 4.93 -15.90
N ILE A 137 -4.70 5.09 -16.85
CA ILE A 137 -4.60 4.46 -18.17
C ILE A 137 -3.62 5.20 -19.10
N SER A 138 -3.39 6.50 -18.88
CA SER A 138 -2.39 7.28 -19.62
C SER A 138 -0.93 6.93 -19.29
N LYS A 139 -0.71 6.15 -18.22
CA LYS A 139 0.60 5.60 -17.85
C LYS A 139 0.87 4.28 -18.58
N ASN A 140 2.04 3.69 -18.34
CA ASN A 140 2.41 2.37 -18.88
C ASN A 140 1.39 1.29 -18.44
N THR A 141 0.41 1.03 -19.31
CA THR A 141 -0.59 -0.02 -19.18
C THR A 141 -0.09 -1.31 -19.82
N HIS A 142 -0.59 -2.43 -19.32
CA HIS A 142 -0.25 -3.74 -19.85
C HIS A 142 -0.81 -3.91 -21.28
N PRO A 143 -0.08 -4.52 -22.24
CA PRO A 143 -0.54 -4.65 -23.64
C PRO A 143 -1.89 -5.37 -23.82
N ASN A 144 -2.20 -6.30 -22.91
CA ASN A 144 -3.46 -7.06 -22.93
C ASN A 144 -4.62 -6.36 -22.21
N PHE A 145 -4.39 -5.22 -21.56
CA PHE A 145 -5.43 -4.48 -20.87
C PHE A 145 -6.53 -4.05 -21.86
N ARG A 146 -7.79 -4.18 -21.45
CA ARG A 146 -8.96 -3.72 -22.21
C ARG A 146 -9.90 -2.99 -21.27
N LEU A 147 -10.34 -1.79 -21.68
CA LEU A 147 -11.36 -1.03 -20.97
C LEU A 147 -12.65 -1.02 -21.80
N PHE A 148 -13.73 -1.44 -21.18
CA PHE A 148 -15.09 -1.32 -21.67
C PHE A 148 -15.84 -0.37 -20.74
N ALA A 149 -16.51 0.63 -21.29
CA ALA A 149 -17.35 1.53 -20.51
C ALA A 149 -18.75 1.55 -21.10
N CYS A 150 -19.74 1.29 -20.27
CA CYS A 150 -21.15 1.39 -20.63
C CYS A 150 -21.70 2.73 -20.15
N MET A 151 -22.51 3.35 -21.00
CA MET A 151 -23.29 4.53 -20.65
C MET A 151 -24.76 4.16 -20.74
N ASN A 152 -25.56 4.56 -19.75
CA ASN A 152 -27.01 4.52 -19.93
C ASN A 152 -27.39 5.53 -21.02
N PRO A 153 -28.32 5.18 -21.93
CA PRO A 153 -28.71 6.05 -23.03
C PRO A 153 -29.24 7.39 -22.50
N ALA A 154 -28.91 8.46 -23.21
CA ALA A 154 -29.10 9.84 -22.79
C ALA A 154 -30.55 10.34 -22.96
N THR A 155 -31.53 9.53 -22.58
CA THR A 155 -32.97 9.85 -22.69
C THR A 155 -33.63 10.26 -21.38
N ASP A 156 -32.89 10.38 -20.28
CA ASP A 156 -33.45 10.81 -18.99
C ASP A 156 -32.63 11.91 -18.32
N ALA A 157 -33.33 12.85 -17.69
CA ALA A 157 -32.84 14.17 -17.31
C ALA A 157 -31.58 14.13 -16.39
N GLY A 158 -30.59 14.99 -16.68
CA GLY A 158 -29.45 15.25 -15.78
C GLY A 158 -28.09 14.65 -16.18
N LYS A 159 -27.96 13.95 -17.31
CA LYS A 159 -26.72 13.24 -17.68
C LYS A 159 -25.74 14.11 -18.49
N ARG A 160 -24.49 14.24 -17.99
CA ARG A 160 -23.39 14.99 -18.64
C ARG A 160 -22.64 14.12 -19.65
N ARG A 161 -22.19 14.72 -20.76
CA ARG A 161 -21.33 14.04 -21.74
C ARG A 161 -19.94 13.79 -21.15
N LEU A 162 -19.33 12.65 -21.49
CA LEU A 162 -17.96 12.33 -21.09
C LEU A 162 -16.96 13.37 -21.66
N PRO A 163 -15.90 13.71 -20.91
CA PRO A 163 -14.80 14.55 -21.42
C PRO A 163 -14.19 13.97 -22.69
N SER A 164 -13.79 14.83 -23.63
CA SER A 164 -13.22 14.43 -24.93
C SER A 164 -12.01 13.49 -24.81
N GLY A 165 -11.18 13.66 -23.77
CA GLY A 165 -10.02 12.81 -23.50
C GLY A 165 -10.33 11.33 -23.26
N VAL A 166 -11.54 11.00 -22.79
CA VAL A 166 -12.00 9.61 -22.59
C VAL A 166 -12.48 9.00 -23.91
N ARG A 167 -13.14 9.80 -24.76
CA ARG A 167 -13.70 9.36 -26.04
C ARG A 167 -12.64 9.04 -27.10
N THR A 168 -11.54 9.79 -27.13
CA THR A 168 -10.58 9.70 -28.24
C THR A 168 -9.49 8.64 -28.03
N ARG A 169 -9.29 8.12 -26.82
CA ARG A 169 -8.12 7.27 -26.51
C ARG A 169 -8.42 5.79 -26.26
N TYR A 170 -9.67 5.37 -26.05
CA TYR A 170 -9.95 3.99 -25.63
C TYR A 170 -10.99 3.30 -26.52
N PRO A 171 -10.76 2.02 -26.93
CA PRO A 171 -11.38 1.50 -28.16
C PRO A 171 -12.87 1.12 -28.07
N LEU A 172 -13.54 1.11 -26.92
CA LEU A 172 -14.93 0.65 -26.89
C LEU A 172 -15.71 1.27 -25.71
N VAL A 173 -16.27 2.46 -25.93
CA VAL A 173 -17.46 2.89 -25.18
C VAL A 173 -18.65 2.28 -25.93
N ILE A 174 -19.33 1.31 -25.32
CA ILE A 174 -20.54 0.73 -25.89
C ILE A 174 -21.71 1.52 -25.30
N ASP A 175 -22.41 2.28 -26.14
CA ASP A 175 -23.76 2.72 -25.81
C ASP A 175 -24.66 1.47 -25.89
N VAL A 176 -25.26 1.07 -24.75
CA VAL A 176 -26.25 -0.02 -24.70
C VAL A 176 -27.65 0.58 -24.71
#